data_AF-A0A957TIA7-F1
#
_entry.id   AF-A0A957TIA7-F1
#
_cell.length_a   1.000
_cell.length_b   1.000
_cell.length_c   1.000
_cell.angle_alpha   90.00
_cell.angle_beta   90.00
_cell.angle_gamma   90.00
#
_symmetry.space_group_name_H-M   'P 1'
#
loop_
_entity.id
_entity.type
_entity.pdbx_description
1 polymer ?
#
loop_
_entity_poly.entity_id
_entity_poly.type
_entity_poly.pdbx_seq_one_letter_code
_entity_poly.pdbx_strand_id
1 'polypeptide(L)'
;MTLSPAQITFYKENGFLNAIDVATPVEADRYRQQFDTLEAQVGKEKAQVGLIDYHFQNEFIWELATHPRILDAVEALIGPNFLLLATHFFNKYGEGERAEAFVAWHQ
;
A
#
# COMPACT_ATOMS: atom_id res chain seq x y z
N MET A 1 -8.49 11.93 8.45
CA MET A 1 -9.66 11.06 8.67
C MET A 1 -9.50 10.36 10.00
N THR A 2 -10.43 10.53 10.92
CA THR A 2 -10.36 9.87 12.23
C THR A 2 -11.16 8.58 12.20
N LEU A 3 -10.56 7.47 12.64
CA LEU A 3 -11.26 6.19 12.78
C LEU A 3 -12.36 6.31 13.85
N SER A 4 -13.51 5.70 13.60
CA SER A 4 -14.59 5.62 14.58
C SER A 4 -14.22 4.70 15.76
N PRO A 5 -14.81 4.89 16.95
CA PRO A 5 -14.59 3.98 18.08
C PRO A 5 -14.87 2.51 17.73
N ALA A 6 -15.89 2.25 16.89
CA ALA A 6 -16.21 0.91 16.43
C ALA A 6 -15.11 0.29 15.56
N GLN A 7 -14.51 1.07 14.65
CA GLN A 7 -13.36 0.61 13.85
C GLN A 7 -12.14 0.32 14.73
N ILE A 8 -11.87 1.16 15.73
CA ILE A 8 -10.74 0.94 16.66
C ILE A 8 -10.96 -0.34 17.47
N THR A 9 -12.17 -0.58 17.99
CA THR A 9 -12.50 -1.82 18.69
C THR A 9 -12.36 -3.03 17.76
N PHE A 10 -12.90 -2.97 16.55
CA PHE A 10 -12.79 -4.05 15.56
C PHE A 10 -11.33 -4.40 15.26
N TYR A 11 -10.47 -3.39 15.03
CA TYR A 11 -9.04 -3.59 14.80
C TYR A 11 -8.37 -4.34 15.96
N LYS A 12 -8.67 -3.95 17.20
CA LYS A 12 -8.09 -4.58 18.40
C LYS A 12 -8.52 -6.05 18.56
N GLU A 13 -9.73 -6.39 18.15
CA GLU A 13 -10.27 -7.75 18.25
C GLU A 13 -9.86 -8.65 17.08
N ASN A 14 -9.71 -8.10 15.87
CA ASN A 14 -9.56 -8.87 14.63
C ASN A 14 -8.20 -8.73 13.96
N GLY A 15 -7.40 -7.75 14.36
CA GLY A 15 -6.05 -7.51 13.84
C GLY A 15 -5.97 -6.80 12.49
N PHE A 16 -7.09 -6.33 11.92
CA PHE A 16 -7.10 -5.60 10.64
C PHE A 16 -8.26 -4.61 10.53
N LEU A 17 -8.11 -3.67 9.58
CA LEU A 17 -9.19 -2.87 9.01
C LEU A 17 -9.09 -2.92 7.49
N ASN A 18 -10.22 -2.86 6.81
CA ASN A 18 -10.31 -2.85 5.35
C ASN A 18 -11.23 -1.71 4.87
N ALA A 19 -11.30 -1.51 3.56
CA ALA A 19 -12.20 -0.55 2.90
C ALA A 19 -12.10 0.89 3.49
N ILE A 20 -10.87 1.33 3.80
CA ILE A 20 -10.61 2.72 4.19
C ILE A 20 -10.36 3.54 2.92
N ASP A 21 -11.18 4.56 2.70
CA ASP A 21 -11.04 5.46 1.55
C ASP A 21 -9.82 6.38 1.70
N VAL A 22 -8.73 6.02 1.02
CA VAL A 22 -7.48 6.80 1.02
C VAL A 22 -7.47 7.84 -0.10
N ALA A 23 -7.59 7.40 -1.34
CA ALA A 23 -7.48 8.24 -2.54
C ALA A 23 -8.83 8.34 -3.24
N THR A 24 -9.11 9.49 -3.85
CA THR A 24 -10.18 9.65 -4.83
C THR A 24 -9.88 8.84 -6.09
N PRO A 25 -10.88 8.56 -6.95
CA PRO A 25 -10.63 7.86 -8.22
C PRO A 25 -9.57 8.56 -9.09
N VAL A 26 -9.57 9.90 -9.13
CA VAL A 26 -8.60 10.69 -9.91
C VAL A 26 -7.18 10.54 -9.34
N GLU A 27 -7.02 10.57 -8.02
CA GLU A 27 -5.72 10.35 -7.38
C GLU A 27 -5.23 8.91 -7.58
N ALA A 28 -6.13 7.93 -7.48
CA ALA A 28 -5.81 6.53 -7.75
C ALA A 28 -5.32 6.32 -9.19
N ASP A 29 -5.99 6.92 -10.17
CA ASP A 29 -5.57 6.87 -11.57
C ASP A 29 -4.19 7.52 -11.79
N ARG A 30 -3.91 8.64 -11.09
CA ARG A 30 -2.59 9.28 -11.12
C ARG A 30 -1.50 8.37 -10.56
N TYR A 31 -1.73 7.73 -9.41
CA TYR A 31 -0.77 6.77 -8.85
C TYR A 31 -0.57 5.58 -9.78
N ARG A 32 -1.64 5.10 -10.42
CA ARG A 32 -1.60 4.01 -11.38
C ARG A 32 -0.71 4.34 -12.58
N GLN A 33 -0.88 5.52 -13.19
CA GLN A 33 -0.06 5.94 -14.33
C GLN A 33 1.43 6.09 -13.98
N GLN A 34 1.74 6.58 -12.78
CA GLN A 34 3.12 6.68 -12.29
C GLN A 34 3.73 5.29 -12.04
N PHE A 35 2.95 4.37 -11.48
CA PHE A 35 3.34 2.98 -11.36
C PHE A 35 3.59 2.34 -12.73
N ASP A 36 2.71 2.54 -13.72
CA ASP A 36 2.89 2.00 -15.07
C ASP A 36 4.18 2.50 -15.73
N THR A 37 4.53 3.77 -15.50
CA THR A 37 5.80 4.34 -15.95
C THR A 37 7.00 3.68 -15.28
N LEU A 38 6.93 3.46 -13.96
CA LEU A 38 7.97 2.75 -13.20
C LEU A 38 8.10 1.29 -13.67
N GLU A 39 6.98 0.59 -13.85
CA GLU A 39 6.94 -0.80 -14.32
C GLU A 39 7.62 -0.93 -15.69
N ALA A 40 7.34 -0.01 -16.62
CA ALA A 40 7.97 0.00 -17.94
C ALA A 40 9.49 0.16 -17.88
N GLN A 41 10.02 0.84 -16.86
CA GLN A 41 11.45 1.04 -16.65
C GLN A 41 12.12 -0.17 -15.98
N VAL A 42 11.45 -0.77 -14.99
CA VAL A 42 12.04 -1.87 -14.18
C VAL A 42 11.76 -3.27 -14.74
N GLY A 43 10.75 -3.41 -15.61
CA GLY A 43 10.24 -4.67 -16.12
C GLY A 43 9.29 -5.39 -15.16
N LYS A 44 8.33 -6.13 -15.73
CA LYS A 44 7.28 -6.85 -14.98
C LYS A 44 7.83 -7.83 -13.94
N GLU A 45 8.91 -8.54 -14.25
CA GLU A 45 9.53 -9.52 -13.34
C GLU A 45 9.97 -8.86 -12.03
N LYS A 46 10.69 -7.74 -12.12
CA LYS A 46 11.12 -6.98 -10.95
C LYS A 46 9.94 -6.28 -10.28
N ALA A 47 9.03 -5.72 -11.07
CA ALA A 47 7.84 -5.06 -10.54
C ALA A 47 6.94 -6.01 -9.75
N GLN A 48 6.94 -7.31 -10.05
CA GLN A 48 6.01 -8.28 -9.45
C GLN A 48 6.03 -8.26 -7.92
N VAL A 49 7.22 -8.34 -7.32
CA VAL A 49 7.44 -8.36 -5.86
C VAL A 49 8.78 -7.73 -5.45
N GLY A 50 9.53 -7.15 -6.37
CA GLY A 50 10.90 -6.64 -6.12
C GLY A 50 10.99 -5.15 -5.80
N LEU A 51 9.87 -4.42 -5.79
CA LEU A 51 9.84 -2.99 -5.48
C LEU A 51 9.70 -2.78 -3.97
N ILE A 52 10.81 -2.97 -3.24
CA ILE A 52 10.92 -2.81 -1.79
C ILE A 52 11.67 -1.51 -1.49
N ASP A 53 11.09 -0.68 -0.63
CA ASP A 53 11.63 0.62 -0.17
C ASP A 53 11.81 1.68 -1.26
N TYR A 54 11.01 1.58 -2.32
CA TYR A 54 11.07 2.51 -3.45
C TYR A 54 10.58 3.93 -3.12
N HIS A 55 9.98 4.16 -1.94
CA HIS A 55 9.69 5.51 -1.45
C HIS A 55 10.95 6.38 -1.29
N PHE A 56 12.14 5.78 -1.13
CA PHE A 56 13.41 6.53 -1.15
C PHE A 56 13.80 7.05 -2.53
N GLN A 57 13.20 6.51 -3.61
CA GLN A 57 13.62 6.75 -4.99
C GLN A 57 12.53 7.37 -5.85
N ASN A 58 11.25 7.29 -5.44
CA ASN A 58 10.11 7.71 -6.23
C ASN A 58 9.13 8.53 -5.38
N GLU A 59 8.92 9.77 -5.79
CA GLU A 59 8.10 10.74 -5.07
C GLU A 59 6.65 10.25 -4.88
N PHE A 60 6.03 9.67 -5.91
CA PHE A 60 4.64 9.23 -5.81
C PHE A 60 4.41 8.09 -4.78
N ILE A 61 5.43 7.27 -4.55
CA ILE A 61 5.38 6.20 -3.55
C ILE A 61 5.48 6.81 -2.16
N TRP A 62 6.36 7.80 -1.98
CA TRP A 62 6.43 8.59 -0.76
C TRP A 62 5.10 9.30 -0.49
N GLU A 63 4.56 10.05 -1.47
CA GLU A 63 3.27 10.75 -1.35
C GLU A 63 2.13 9.82 -0.90
N LEU A 64 2.02 8.64 -1.50
CA LEU A 64 1.00 7.67 -1.12
C LEU A 64 1.27 7.08 0.27
N ALA A 65 2.50 6.68 0.57
CA ALA A 65 2.86 6.10 1.87
C ALA A 65 2.69 7.10 3.02
N THR A 66 2.85 8.40 2.76
CA THR A 66 2.63 9.48 3.73
C THR A 66 1.31 10.21 3.53
N HIS A 67 0.34 9.61 2.85
CA HIS A 67 -0.94 10.26 2.60
C HIS A 67 -1.65 10.60 3.94
N PRO A 68 -2.18 11.82 4.15
CA PRO A 68 -2.73 12.22 5.45
C PRO A 68 -3.81 11.27 5.98
N ARG A 69 -4.65 10.70 5.11
CA ARG A 69 -5.65 9.71 5.54
C ARG A 69 -5.06 8.40 6.05
N ILE A 70 -3.91 7.98 5.53
CA ILE A 70 -3.17 6.81 6.05
C ILE A 70 -2.55 7.18 7.40
N LEU A 71 -1.86 8.33 7.47
CA LEU A 71 -1.19 8.78 8.69
C LEU A 71 -2.19 8.96 9.85
N ASP A 72 -3.32 9.61 9.62
CA ASP A 72 -4.36 9.80 10.63
C ASP A 72 -4.96 8.46 11.12
N ALA A 73 -5.12 7.49 10.21
CA ALA A 73 -5.64 6.18 10.56
C ALA A 73 -4.63 5.36 11.38
N VAL A 74 -3.35 5.41 11.02
CA VAL A 74 -2.27 4.75 11.77
C VAL A 74 -2.10 5.40 13.14
N GLU A 75 -2.06 6.73 13.21
CA GLU A 75 -1.96 7.50 14.46
C GLU A 75 -3.07 7.12 15.45
N ALA A 76 -4.31 7.00 14.97
CA ALA A 76 -5.44 6.61 15.79
C ALA A 76 -5.31 5.20 16.41
N LEU A 77 -4.48 4.33 15.82
CA LEU A 77 -4.27 2.95 16.28
C LEU A 77 -3.03 2.79 17.17
N ILE A 78 -1.91 3.42 16.79
CA ILE A 78 -0.60 3.17 17.44
C ILE A 78 0.00 4.40 18.13
N GLY A 79 -0.70 5.55 18.09
CA GLY A 79 -0.27 6.79 18.70
C GLY A 79 0.49 7.73 17.75
N PRO A 80 0.84 8.93 18.22
CA PRO A 80 1.30 10.04 17.37
C PRO A 80 2.75 9.92 16.86
N ASN A 81 3.53 8.98 17.40
CA ASN A 81 4.93 8.81 17.04
C ASN A 81 5.13 7.44 16.41
N PHE A 82 5.27 7.41 15.09
CA PHE A 82 5.51 6.19 14.33
C PHE A 82 6.43 6.48 13.14
N LEU A 83 6.97 5.40 12.56
CA LEU A 83 7.91 5.46 11.44
C LEU A 83 7.36 4.65 10.26
N LEU A 84 7.50 5.21 9.06
CA LEU A 84 7.40 4.42 7.84
C LEU A 84 8.67 3.58 7.72
N LEU A 85 8.57 2.27 7.96
CA LEU A 85 9.71 1.36 7.90
C LEU A 85 10.02 0.90 6.48
N ALA A 86 8.98 0.60 5.71
CA ALA A 86 9.12 0.00 4.39
C ALA A 86 7.89 0.26 3.50
N THR A 87 8.10 0.11 2.20
CA THR A 87 7.01 0.05 1.20
C THR A 87 7.23 -1.13 0.28
N HIS A 88 6.16 -1.83 -0.11
CA HIS A 88 6.27 -3.00 -0.99
C HIS A 88 5.10 -3.06 -1.97
N PHE A 89 5.39 -3.19 -3.26
CA PHE A 89 4.37 -3.49 -4.27
C PHE A 89 4.12 -4.99 -4.40
N PHE A 90 2.85 -5.37 -4.43
CA PHE A 90 2.39 -6.72 -4.73
C PHE A 90 1.61 -6.72 -6.04
N ASN A 91 2.28 -7.05 -7.15
CA ASN A 91 1.65 -7.10 -8.46
C ASN A 91 1.34 -8.55 -8.85
N LYS A 92 0.11 -8.78 -9.30
CA LYS A 92 -0.38 -10.08 -9.79
C LYS A 92 -0.77 -9.92 -11.25
N TYR A 93 0.03 -10.50 -12.14
CA TYR A 93 -0.25 -10.53 -13.56
C TYR A 93 -1.06 -11.78 -13.91
N GLY A 94 -2.05 -11.64 -14.79
CA GLY A 94 -2.86 -12.76 -15.29
C GLY A 94 -2.17 -13.60 -16.38
N GLU A 95 -0.88 -13.37 -16.63
CA GLU A 95 -0.08 -14.04 -17.65
C GLU A 95 1.30 -14.41 -17.09
N GLY A 96 1.99 -15.34 -17.75
CA GLY A 96 3.34 -15.79 -17.37
C GLY A 96 3.37 -16.91 -16.33
N GLU A 97 4.59 -17.33 -15.95
CA GLU A 97 4.84 -18.52 -15.12
C GLU A 97 4.20 -18.45 -13.73
N ARG A 98 3.89 -17.25 -13.23
CA ARG A 98 3.33 -17.01 -11.90
C ARG A 98 1.85 -16.62 -11.92
N ALA A 99 1.15 -16.76 -13.05
CA ALA A 99 -0.27 -16.40 -13.16
C ALA A 99 -1.15 -17.14 -12.12
N GLU A 100 -0.86 -18.41 -11.88
CA GLU A 100 -1.56 -19.26 -10.90
C GLU A 100 -0.91 -19.26 -9.50
N ALA A 101 0.12 -18.42 -9.29
CA ALA A 101 0.85 -18.40 -8.03
C ALA A 101 0.06 -17.66 -6.94
N PHE A 102 -0.20 -18.35 -5.83
CA PHE A 102 -0.84 -17.79 -4.65
C PHE A 102 0.17 -17.59 -3.52
N VAL A 103 -0.23 -16.83 -2.51
CA VAL A 103 0.55 -16.67 -1.27
C VAL A 103 -0.13 -17.50 -0.19
N ALA A 104 0.57 -18.50 0.35
CA ALA A 104 0.06 -19.33 1.43
C ALA A 104 -0.05 -18.53 2.75
N TRP A 105 -0.75 -19.09 3.74
CA TRP A 105 -0.85 -18.48 5.07
C TRP A 105 0.54 -18.24 5.67
N HIS A 106 0.77 -17.01 6.12
CA HIS A 106 2.00 -16.55 6.78
C HIS A 106 1.67 -15.33 7.65
N GLN A 107 2.65 -14.88 8.44
CA GLN A 107 2.63 -13.64 9.23
C GLN A 107 3.80 -12.76 8.82
#